data_AF-R5VSV4-F1
#
_entry.id   AF-R5VSV4-F1
#
_cell.length_a   1.000
_cell.length_b   1.000
_cell.length_c   1.000
_cell.angle_alpha   90.00
_cell.angle_beta   90.00
_cell.angle_gamma   90.00
#
_symmetry.space_group_name_H-M   'P 1'
#
loop_
_entity.id
_entity.type
_entity.pdbx_description
1 polymer ?
#
loop_
_entity_poly.entity_id
_entity_poly.type
_entity_poly.pdbx_seq_one_letter_code
_entity_poly.pdbx_strand_id
1 'polypeptide(L)'
;MKPGGEFCPGKELTYEFLTNVLKEVMELFPSEYIHIGGDEASTNHWKQCPDCQALMKAEGMKEEGELQEYLVSRIEKFLKENGRKMIGWDEILTGELDETSAVTVWRGEDKGAESVKRGLRTILSPGAYCYFDSYQDAPRTQPEAIGGYLPLEKVYSYEPVTEAFPADKLDCVWGVQGNVWTEYIPTPEHAEYMIYPRLLALAEVAWTNPEQKDWKRFHAEALQEIKVLNSMGYHTFDLQNEVGNRPVALSVDNHLAKGKKVEYVRPYSDSYPAGGESALTNGIHGGWVYTDQRWQGFLGKGADVIVDLEKSQPIQQLSIDFMQLRGPGVFLPQKVSFLISNDGKEYTLLKTITTTLPITDEQLTIQTYDWTGSCEARYVRVQADINPEAGGFLFTDEFVVK
;
A
#
# COMPACT_ATOMS: atom_id res chain seq x y z
N MET A 1 -28.12 -17.15 -7.76
CA MET A 1 -26.82 -16.49 -7.49
C MET A 1 -26.95 -15.03 -7.86
N LYS A 2 -26.36 -14.12 -7.06
CA LYS A 2 -26.09 -12.78 -7.58
C LYS A 2 -25.12 -12.96 -8.77
N PRO A 3 -25.31 -12.26 -9.90
CA PRO A 3 -24.33 -12.30 -10.97
C PRO A 3 -22.97 -11.80 -10.45
N GLY A 4 -21.90 -12.50 -10.84
CA GLY A 4 -20.54 -12.03 -10.63
C GLY A 4 -20.18 -10.88 -11.57
N GLY A 5 -19.12 -10.15 -11.25
CA GLY A 5 -18.59 -9.06 -12.07
C GLY A 5 -17.65 -9.54 -13.19
N GLU A 6 -17.18 -10.79 -13.11
CA GLU A 6 -16.15 -11.34 -13.98
C GLU A 6 -16.75 -11.96 -15.25
N PHE A 7 -16.01 -11.88 -16.36
CA PHE A 7 -16.36 -12.62 -17.58
C PHE A 7 -16.38 -14.13 -17.31
N CYS A 8 -17.19 -14.88 -18.07
CA CYS A 8 -17.31 -16.33 -17.96
C CYS A 8 -16.42 -17.02 -19.00
N PRO A 9 -15.27 -17.63 -18.64
CA PRO A 9 -14.37 -18.26 -19.61
C PRO A 9 -14.97 -19.49 -20.30
N GLY A 10 -15.97 -20.13 -19.67
CA GLY A 10 -16.67 -21.30 -20.20
C GLY A 10 -17.69 -21.01 -21.30
N LYS A 11 -17.92 -19.74 -21.68
CA LYS A 11 -18.89 -19.36 -22.72
C LYS A 11 -18.21 -18.79 -23.95
N GLU A 12 -18.48 -19.36 -25.12
CA GLU A 12 -17.95 -18.83 -26.40
C GLU A 12 -18.38 -17.38 -26.68
N LEU A 13 -19.57 -16.99 -26.23
CA LEU A 13 -20.07 -15.61 -26.36
C LEU A 13 -19.15 -14.58 -25.68
N THR A 14 -18.43 -14.97 -24.62
CA THR A 14 -17.43 -14.11 -23.97
C THR A 14 -16.32 -13.74 -24.96
N TYR A 15 -15.80 -14.73 -25.69
CA TYR A 15 -14.72 -14.51 -26.65
C TYR A 15 -15.23 -13.75 -27.89
N GLU A 16 -16.44 -14.06 -28.37
CA GLU A 16 -17.06 -13.28 -29.45
C GLU A 16 -17.16 -11.80 -29.07
N PHE A 17 -17.67 -11.49 -27.87
CA PHE A 17 -17.75 -10.13 -27.37
C PHE A 17 -16.37 -9.47 -27.26
N LEU A 18 -15.43 -10.09 -26.54
CA LEU A 18 -14.09 -9.52 -26.31
C LEU A 18 -13.34 -9.29 -27.62
N THR A 19 -13.36 -10.26 -28.54
CA THR A 19 -12.64 -10.12 -29.81
C THR A 19 -13.28 -9.10 -30.74
N ASN A 20 -14.61 -8.94 -30.74
CA ASN A 20 -15.26 -7.87 -31.50
C ASN A 20 -14.92 -6.49 -30.96
N VAL A 21 -14.94 -6.29 -29.63
CA VAL A 21 -14.48 -5.05 -29.00
C VAL A 21 -13.02 -4.77 -29.35
N LEU A 22 -12.15 -5.77 -29.24
CA LEU A 22 -10.73 -5.62 -29.56
C LEU A 22 -10.48 -5.28 -31.04
N LYS A 23 -11.29 -5.78 -31.98
CA LYS A 23 -11.18 -5.36 -33.40
C LYS A 23 -11.39 -3.86 -33.56
N GLU A 24 -12.46 -3.32 -32.96
CA GLU A 24 -12.75 -1.89 -33.02
C GLU A 24 -11.65 -1.06 -32.33
N VAL A 25 -11.15 -1.52 -31.18
CA VAL A 25 -10.00 -0.89 -30.49
C VAL A 25 -8.76 -0.89 -31.38
N MET A 26 -8.40 -2.02 -31.98
CA MET A 26 -7.22 -2.15 -32.84
C MET A 26 -7.35 -1.36 -34.15
N GLU A 27 -8.57 -1.06 -34.62
CA GLU A 27 -8.80 -0.18 -35.76
C GLU A 27 -8.55 1.30 -35.38
N LEU A 28 -8.95 1.71 -34.18
CA LEU A 28 -8.80 3.08 -33.71
C LEU A 28 -7.37 3.40 -33.23
N PHE A 29 -6.71 2.45 -32.56
CA PHE A 29 -5.41 2.68 -31.91
C PHE A 29 -4.27 1.99 -32.68
N PRO A 30 -3.27 2.75 -33.19
CA PRO A 30 -2.21 2.18 -34.02
C PRO A 30 -1.14 1.43 -33.23
N SER A 31 -1.14 1.49 -31.90
CA SER A 31 -0.16 0.83 -31.03
C SER A 31 -0.02 -0.66 -31.36
N GLU A 32 1.21 -1.15 -31.48
CA GLU A 32 1.47 -2.59 -31.63
C GLU A 32 1.00 -3.36 -30.38
N TYR A 33 1.12 -2.74 -29.20
CA TYR A 33 0.76 -3.32 -27.93
C TYR A 33 -0.65 -2.92 -27.48
N ILE A 34 -1.42 -3.90 -27.01
CA ILE A 34 -2.76 -3.72 -26.45
C ILE A 34 -2.76 -4.23 -25.01
N HIS A 35 -3.09 -3.35 -24.05
CA HIS A 35 -3.22 -3.73 -22.65
C HIS A 35 -4.60 -4.36 -22.39
N ILE A 36 -4.64 -5.60 -21.89
CA ILE A 36 -5.88 -6.35 -21.68
C ILE A 36 -6.37 -6.34 -20.22
N GLY A 37 -5.60 -5.73 -19.31
CA GLY A 37 -5.88 -5.77 -17.87
C GLY A 37 -5.39 -7.09 -17.28
N GLY A 38 -6.30 -7.84 -16.65
CA GLY A 38 -6.02 -9.14 -16.02
C GLY A 38 -5.84 -9.08 -14.50
N ASP A 39 -6.02 -7.90 -13.91
CA ASP A 39 -5.94 -7.61 -12.49
C ASP A 39 -7.20 -8.06 -11.73
N GLU A 40 -7.02 -8.44 -10.46
CA GLU A 40 -8.08 -8.64 -9.45
C GLU A 40 -9.28 -9.54 -9.86
N ALA A 41 -9.09 -10.44 -10.82
CA ALA A 41 -10.13 -11.36 -11.26
C ALA A 41 -10.45 -12.40 -10.17
N SER A 42 -11.59 -12.23 -9.50
CA SER A 42 -12.03 -13.17 -8.45
C SER A 42 -12.55 -14.48 -9.05
N THR A 43 -11.99 -15.60 -8.60
CA THR A 43 -12.40 -16.95 -9.05
C THR A 43 -13.67 -17.47 -8.35
N ASN A 44 -14.23 -16.71 -7.41
CA ASN A 44 -15.34 -17.17 -6.56
C ASN A 44 -16.60 -17.53 -7.35
N HIS A 45 -16.90 -16.82 -8.44
CA HIS A 45 -18.04 -17.10 -9.29
C HIS A 45 -17.78 -18.29 -10.23
N TRP A 46 -16.55 -18.48 -10.69
CA TRP A 46 -16.17 -19.61 -11.56
C TRP A 46 -16.29 -20.96 -10.85
N LYS A 47 -16.02 -21.01 -9.55
CA LYS A 47 -16.25 -22.18 -8.67
C LYS A 47 -17.67 -22.71 -8.73
N GLN A 48 -18.64 -21.83 -8.97
CA GLN A 48 -20.08 -22.14 -8.94
C GLN A 48 -20.72 -22.11 -10.33
N CYS A 49 -19.97 -21.74 -11.38
CA CYS A 49 -20.48 -21.56 -12.73
C CYS A 49 -20.44 -22.89 -13.51
N PRO A 50 -21.58 -23.46 -13.94
CA PRO A 50 -21.60 -24.74 -14.66
C PRO A 50 -20.78 -24.74 -15.95
N ASP A 51 -20.77 -23.63 -16.70
CA ASP A 51 -20.01 -23.52 -17.95
C ASP A 51 -18.50 -23.49 -17.68
N CYS A 52 -18.07 -22.78 -16.64
CA CYS A 52 -16.66 -22.75 -16.23
C CYS A 52 -16.19 -24.13 -15.75
N GLN A 53 -16.99 -24.79 -14.92
CA GLN A 53 -16.69 -26.13 -14.42
C GLN A 53 -16.69 -27.18 -15.56
N ALA A 54 -17.57 -27.04 -16.54
CA ALA A 54 -17.57 -27.88 -17.73
C ALA A 54 -16.30 -27.68 -18.58
N LEU A 55 -15.87 -26.44 -18.78
CA LEU A 55 -14.61 -26.12 -19.46
C LEU A 55 -13.41 -26.67 -18.70
N MET A 56 -13.32 -26.46 -17.38
CA MET A 56 -12.25 -27.03 -16.56
C MET A 56 -12.14 -28.55 -16.73
N LYS A 57 -13.28 -29.25 -16.73
CA LYS A 57 -13.31 -30.70 -16.94
C LYS A 57 -12.86 -31.09 -18.35
N ALA A 58 -13.24 -30.32 -19.37
CA ALA A 58 -12.88 -30.59 -20.76
C ALA A 58 -11.38 -30.41 -21.01
N GLU A 59 -10.79 -29.37 -20.41
CA GLU A 59 -9.36 -29.01 -20.57
C GLU A 59 -8.44 -29.66 -19.52
N GLY A 60 -9.01 -30.35 -18.51
CA GLY A 60 -8.24 -31.03 -17.47
C GLY A 60 -7.60 -30.10 -16.44
N MET A 61 -8.18 -28.92 -16.23
CA MET A 61 -7.74 -27.94 -15.23
C MET A 61 -8.01 -28.44 -13.81
N LYS A 62 -7.14 -28.08 -12.86
CA LYS A 62 -7.19 -28.50 -11.45
C LYS A 62 -7.73 -27.41 -10.54
N GLU A 63 -7.41 -26.15 -10.82
CA GLU A 63 -7.71 -24.99 -9.98
C GLU A 63 -8.40 -23.90 -10.83
N GLU A 64 -9.30 -23.11 -10.24
CA GLU A 64 -10.03 -22.09 -11.02
C GLU A 64 -9.15 -20.97 -11.57
N GLY A 65 -7.94 -20.76 -11.04
CA GLY A 65 -6.97 -19.81 -11.59
C GLY A 65 -6.60 -20.13 -13.05
N GLU A 66 -6.57 -21.41 -13.42
CA GLU A 66 -6.25 -21.86 -14.79
C GLU A 66 -7.29 -21.40 -15.82
N LEU A 67 -8.51 -21.05 -15.39
CA LEU A 67 -9.52 -20.45 -16.27
C LEU A 67 -9.15 -19.03 -16.71
N GLN A 68 -8.47 -18.26 -15.85
CA GLN A 68 -7.94 -16.94 -16.22
C GLN A 68 -6.85 -17.10 -17.26
N GLU A 69 -5.93 -18.04 -17.06
CA GLU A 69 -4.84 -18.36 -17.98
C GLU A 69 -5.38 -18.78 -19.35
N TYR A 70 -6.40 -19.64 -19.37
CA TYR A 70 -7.07 -20.05 -20.60
C TYR A 70 -7.70 -18.87 -21.35
N LEU A 71 -8.39 -17.98 -20.64
CA LEU A 71 -8.98 -16.79 -21.25
C LEU A 71 -7.89 -15.89 -21.82
N VAL A 72 -6.85 -15.58 -21.03
CA VAL A 72 -5.72 -14.73 -21.44
C VAL A 72 -5.01 -15.30 -22.65
N SER A 73 -4.70 -16.59 -22.65
CA SER A 73 -4.03 -17.26 -23.79
C SER A 73 -4.84 -17.20 -25.08
N ARG A 74 -6.17 -17.33 -25.00
CA ARG A 74 -7.06 -17.17 -26.18
C ARG A 74 -7.05 -15.74 -26.71
N ILE A 75 -7.04 -14.73 -25.83
CA ILE A 75 -6.97 -13.32 -26.23
C ILE A 75 -5.58 -12.97 -26.78
N GLU A 76 -4.50 -13.46 -26.17
CA GLU A 76 -3.13 -13.30 -26.67
C GLU A 76 -2.99 -13.84 -28.10
N LYS A 77 -3.46 -15.07 -28.34
CA LYS A 77 -3.47 -15.68 -29.67
C LYS A 77 -4.26 -14.84 -30.67
N PHE A 78 -5.43 -14.35 -30.29
CA PHE A 78 -6.24 -13.49 -31.14
C PHE A 78 -5.51 -12.18 -31.51
N LEU A 79 -4.89 -11.51 -30.55
CA LEU A 79 -4.10 -10.30 -30.79
C LEU A 79 -2.95 -10.59 -31.76
N LYS A 80 -2.22 -11.69 -31.55
CA LYS A 80 -1.11 -12.13 -32.40
C LYS A 80 -1.55 -12.40 -33.84
N GLU A 81 -2.67 -13.09 -34.04
CA GLU A 81 -3.27 -13.34 -35.36
C GLU A 81 -3.66 -12.05 -36.09
N ASN A 82 -3.90 -10.96 -35.36
CA ASN A 82 -4.20 -9.64 -35.88
C ASN A 82 -2.98 -8.68 -35.87
N GLY A 83 -1.76 -9.22 -35.72
CA GLY A 83 -0.53 -8.45 -35.80
C GLY A 83 -0.29 -7.50 -34.61
N ARG A 84 -0.91 -7.78 -33.45
CA ARG A 84 -0.71 -7.05 -32.20
C ARG A 84 -0.01 -7.92 -31.15
N LYS A 85 0.55 -7.25 -30.13
CA LYS A 85 1.19 -7.85 -28.97
C LYS A 85 0.40 -7.52 -27.70
N MET A 86 0.43 -8.42 -26.73
CA MET A 86 -0.33 -8.27 -25.49
C MET A 86 0.49 -7.56 -24.41
N ILE A 87 -0.17 -6.73 -23.62
CA ILE A 87 0.29 -6.32 -22.28
C ILE A 87 -0.78 -6.68 -21.26
N GLY A 88 -0.40 -7.10 -20.07
CA GLY A 88 -1.33 -7.24 -18.94
C GLY A 88 -0.67 -6.95 -17.61
N TRP A 89 -1.48 -6.81 -16.56
CA TRP A 89 -1.00 -6.69 -15.19
C TRP A 89 -0.33 -7.98 -14.73
N ASP A 90 0.59 -7.90 -13.76
CA ASP A 90 1.45 -9.02 -13.36
C ASP A 90 0.70 -10.28 -12.85
N GLU A 91 -0.61 -10.22 -12.59
CA GLU A 91 -1.48 -11.39 -12.43
C GLU A 91 -1.44 -12.36 -13.62
N ILE A 92 -1.20 -11.88 -14.85
CA ILE A 92 -1.12 -12.76 -16.03
C ILE A 92 0.12 -13.68 -16.01
N LEU A 93 1.07 -13.46 -15.09
CA LEU A 93 2.26 -14.28 -14.94
C LEU A 93 1.95 -15.72 -14.50
N THR A 94 0.76 -16.06 -14.04
CA THR A 94 0.48 -17.44 -13.62
C THR A 94 0.51 -18.43 -14.80
N GLY A 95 0.17 -17.97 -16.01
CA GLY A 95 0.15 -18.78 -17.24
C GLY A 95 1.44 -18.74 -18.06
N GLU A 96 1.51 -19.61 -19.06
CA GLU A 96 2.47 -19.49 -20.16
C GLU A 96 2.10 -18.28 -21.03
N LEU A 97 3.08 -17.42 -21.29
CA LEU A 97 2.93 -16.21 -22.09
C LEU A 97 3.91 -16.28 -23.27
N ASP A 98 3.50 -15.77 -24.41
CA ASP A 98 4.38 -15.62 -25.57
C ASP A 98 5.54 -14.67 -25.24
N GLU A 99 6.72 -14.95 -25.78
CA GLU A 99 7.92 -14.12 -25.57
C GLU A 99 7.75 -12.67 -26.06
N THR A 100 6.77 -12.42 -26.92
CA THR A 100 6.46 -11.07 -27.41
C THR A 100 5.57 -10.27 -26.47
N SER A 101 4.92 -10.91 -25.50
CA SER A 101 4.06 -10.27 -24.51
C SER A 101 4.85 -9.45 -23.49
N ALA A 102 4.21 -8.41 -22.98
CA ALA A 102 4.75 -7.57 -21.92
C ALA A 102 3.88 -7.61 -20.67
N VAL A 103 4.46 -7.24 -19.54
CA VAL A 103 3.82 -7.26 -18.23
C VAL A 103 4.01 -5.91 -17.56
N THR A 104 2.91 -5.32 -17.09
CA THR A 104 2.93 -4.15 -16.22
C THR A 104 2.87 -4.63 -14.77
N VAL A 105 3.90 -4.32 -13.99
CA VAL A 105 4.10 -4.85 -12.63
C VAL A 105 3.71 -3.82 -11.60
N TRP A 106 2.70 -4.13 -10.80
CA TRP A 106 2.15 -3.22 -9.80
C TRP A 106 2.26 -3.75 -8.37
N ARG A 107 2.34 -5.08 -8.18
CA ARG A 107 2.33 -5.72 -6.85
C ARG A 107 3.69 -5.78 -6.17
N GLY A 108 4.78 -5.54 -6.90
CA GLY A 108 6.10 -5.44 -6.27
C GLY A 108 7.26 -5.87 -7.15
N GLU A 109 8.44 -5.70 -6.59
CA GLU A 109 9.71 -6.02 -7.23
C GLU A 109 9.91 -7.52 -7.49
N ASP A 110 9.39 -8.38 -6.61
CA ASP A 110 9.45 -9.84 -6.78
C ASP A 110 8.78 -10.29 -8.08
N LYS A 111 7.62 -9.69 -8.41
CA LYS A 111 6.91 -9.92 -9.67
C LYS A 111 7.65 -9.33 -10.87
N GLY A 112 8.34 -8.21 -10.68
CA GLY A 112 9.24 -7.62 -11.66
C GLY A 112 10.38 -8.55 -12.03
N ALA A 113 11.10 -9.04 -11.02
CA ALA A 113 12.19 -10.00 -11.19
C ALA A 113 11.71 -11.32 -11.79
N GLU A 114 10.52 -11.81 -11.41
CA GLU A 114 9.88 -13.00 -12.00
C GLU A 114 9.64 -12.82 -13.51
N SER A 115 9.04 -11.69 -13.91
CA SER A 115 8.77 -11.34 -15.31
C SER A 115 10.06 -11.26 -16.14
N VAL A 116 11.06 -10.53 -15.65
CA VAL A 116 12.37 -10.37 -16.31
C VAL A 116 13.11 -11.70 -16.41
N LYS A 117 13.07 -12.54 -15.36
CA LYS A 117 13.69 -13.87 -15.38
C LYS A 117 13.11 -14.75 -16.48
N ARG A 118 11.82 -14.61 -16.79
CA ARG A 118 11.15 -15.29 -17.92
C ARG A 118 11.52 -14.71 -19.29
N GLY A 119 12.23 -13.58 -19.35
CA GLY A 119 12.59 -12.90 -20.59
C GLY A 119 11.46 -12.05 -21.17
N LEU A 120 10.41 -11.80 -20.38
CA LEU A 120 9.28 -10.97 -20.80
C LEU A 120 9.64 -9.50 -20.69
N ARG A 121 9.01 -8.68 -21.51
CA ARG A 121 9.12 -7.22 -21.41
C ARG A 121 8.38 -6.75 -20.17
N THR A 122 9.00 -5.91 -19.36
CA THR A 122 8.50 -5.55 -18.04
C THR A 122 8.43 -4.03 -17.88
N ILE A 123 7.24 -3.52 -17.60
CA ILE A 123 6.98 -2.12 -17.24
C ILE A 123 6.74 -2.09 -15.73
N LEU A 124 7.49 -1.27 -15.00
CA LEU A 124 7.40 -1.20 -13.55
C LEU A 124 6.50 -0.04 -13.10
N SER A 125 5.41 -0.37 -12.41
CA SER A 125 4.47 0.60 -11.83
C SER A 125 4.08 0.23 -10.39
N PRO A 126 5.04 -0.05 -9.48
CA PRO A 126 4.72 -0.55 -8.15
C PRO A 126 3.90 0.47 -7.35
N GLY A 127 2.83 0.02 -6.68
CA GLY A 127 1.95 0.90 -5.90
C GLY A 127 2.67 1.73 -4.84
N ALA A 128 3.78 1.21 -4.30
CA ALA A 128 4.61 1.91 -3.33
C ALA A 128 5.25 3.21 -3.84
N TYR A 129 5.42 3.38 -5.17
CA TYR A 129 6.12 4.51 -5.78
C TYR A 129 5.32 5.19 -6.91
N CYS A 130 4.36 4.49 -7.53
CA CYS A 130 3.77 4.89 -8.80
C CYS A 130 2.25 5.10 -8.78
N TYR A 131 1.58 5.01 -7.63
CA TYR A 131 0.11 5.18 -7.55
C TYR A 131 -0.24 6.60 -7.09
N PHE A 132 -0.42 7.48 -8.07
CA PHE A 132 -0.60 8.92 -7.86
C PHE A 132 -2.02 9.30 -7.41
N ASP A 133 -2.93 8.35 -7.30
CA ASP A 133 -4.21 8.45 -6.60
C ASP A 133 -4.06 8.43 -5.06
N SER A 134 -2.87 8.12 -4.52
CA SER A 134 -2.57 8.24 -3.09
C SER A 134 -2.38 9.70 -2.63
N TYR A 135 -2.62 9.98 -1.34
CA TYR A 135 -2.27 11.27 -0.73
C TYR A 135 -0.80 11.63 -0.98
N GLN A 136 -0.53 12.85 -1.46
CA GLN A 136 0.82 13.34 -1.73
C GLN A 136 1.42 14.21 -0.63
N ASP A 137 0.61 14.55 0.39
CA ASP A 137 1.01 15.32 1.56
C ASP A 137 0.08 14.96 2.75
N ALA A 138 0.21 15.64 3.91
CA ALA A 138 -0.53 15.35 5.12
C ALA A 138 -2.05 15.21 4.87
N PRO A 139 -2.66 14.02 5.04
CA PRO A 139 -3.98 13.73 4.48
C PRO A 139 -5.11 14.70 4.83
N ARG A 140 -5.09 15.29 6.05
CA ARG A 140 -6.12 16.25 6.49
C ARG A 140 -6.04 17.62 5.81
N THR A 141 -4.94 17.92 5.11
CA THR A 141 -4.78 19.17 4.36
C THR A 141 -5.05 18.99 2.86
N GLN A 142 -5.36 17.77 2.42
CA GLN A 142 -5.50 17.39 1.02
C GLN A 142 -6.97 17.11 0.66
N PRO A 143 -7.33 17.15 -0.63
CA PRO A 143 -8.55 16.51 -1.12
C PRO A 143 -8.60 15.03 -0.73
N GLU A 144 -9.81 14.49 -0.59
CA GLU A 144 -10.00 13.07 -0.31
C GLU A 144 -9.36 12.19 -1.39
N ALA A 145 -8.65 11.17 -0.95
CA ALA A 145 -7.98 10.19 -1.78
C ALA A 145 -8.26 8.78 -1.25
N ILE A 146 -8.01 7.75 -2.07
CA ILE A 146 -8.26 6.34 -1.72
C ILE A 146 -7.52 5.88 -0.45
N GLY A 147 -6.42 6.55 -0.12
CA GLY A 147 -5.54 6.24 0.99
C GLY A 147 -4.08 6.51 0.63
N GLY A 148 -3.18 5.78 1.27
CA GLY A 148 -1.74 5.85 0.97
C GLY A 148 -1.06 7.15 1.41
N TYR A 149 0.25 7.19 1.21
CA TYR A 149 1.09 8.37 1.44
C TYR A 149 2.30 8.26 0.53
N LEU A 150 2.25 9.03 -0.56
CA LEU A 150 3.22 9.02 -1.65
C LEU A 150 3.68 10.46 -1.93
N PRO A 151 4.49 11.05 -1.04
CA PRO A 151 5.05 12.37 -1.25
C PRO A 151 6.06 12.39 -2.41
N LEU A 152 6.34 13.57 -2.94
CA LEU A 152 7.25 13.76 -4.08
C LEU A 152 8.62 13.10 -3.86
N GLU A 153 9.19 13.24 -2.67
CA GLU A 153 10.48 12.62 -2.30
C GLU A 153 10.45 11.10 -2.41
N LYS A 154 9.33 10.47 -2.03
CA LYS A 154 9.18 9.02 -2.11
C LYS A 154 9.16 8.55 -3.56
N VAL A 155 8.43 9.23 -4.45
CA VAL A 155 8.45 8.93 -5.89
C VAL A 155 9.87 9.08 -6.45
N TYR A 156 10.55 10.18 -6.11
CA TYR A 156 11.92 10.45 -6.57
C TYR A 156 12.94 9.41 -6.08
N SER A 157 12.74 8.89 -4.87
CA SER A 157 13.60 7.87 -4.26
C SER A 157 13.52 6.50 -4.94
N TYR A 158 12.57 6.29 -5.85
CA TYR A 158 12.40 5.01 -6.52
C TYR A 158 13.65 4.64 -7.33
N GLU A 159 14.15 3.44 -7.09
CA GLU A 159 15.19 2.77 -7.87
C GLU A 159 14.55 1.56 -8.59
N PRO A 160 14.26 1.66 -9.89
CA PRO A 160 13.52 0.63 -10.62
C PRO A 160 14.31 -0.67 -10.81
N VAL A 161 15.64 -0.59 -10.88
CA VAL A 161 16.51 -1.75 -11.14
C VAL A 161 17.40 -1.98 -9.92
N THR A 162 17.11 -3.04 -9.17
CA THR A 162 17.92 -3.45 -8.01
C THR A 162 18.67 -4.75 -8.28
N GLU A 163 19.41 -5.23 -7.28
CA GLU A 163 20.06 -6.54 -7.29
C GLU A 163 19.11 -7.74 -7.39
N ALA A 164 17.80 -7.55 -7.17
CA ALA A 164 16.80 -8.60 -7.36
C ALA A 164 16.61 -8.98 -8.83
N PHE A 165 16.92 -8.07 -9.76
CA PHE A 165 16.75 -8.29 -11.19
C PHE A 165 17.94 -9.05 -11.79
N PRO A 166 17.71 -10.06 -12.67
CA PRO A 166 18.78 -10.76 -13.36
C PRO A 166 19.62 -9.81 -14.22
N ALA A 167 20.90 -9.66 -13.87
CA ALA A 167 21.82 -8.73 -14.53
C ALA A 167 22.00 -9.01 -16.04
N ASP A 168 21.84 -10.27 -16.47
CA ASP A 168 21.92 -10.71 -17.86
C ASP A 168 20.65 -10.45 -18.69
N LYS A 169 19.59 -9.94 -18.07
CA LYS A 169 18.29 -9.67 -18.70
C LYS A 169 17.74 -8.27 -18.43
N LEU A 170 18.57 -7.31 -18.05
CA LEU A 170 18.11 -5.95 -17.76
C LEU A 170 17.45 -5.25 -18.97
N ASP A 171 17.77 -5.66 -20.20
CA ASP A 171 17.10 -5.19 -21.42
C ASP A 171 15.60 -5.54 -21.49
N CYS A 172 15.13 -6.47 -20.65
CA CYS A 172 13.71 -6.78 -20.47
C CYS A 172 12.98 -5.70 -19.66
N VAL A 173 13.67 -4.90 -18.86
CA VAL A 173 13.07 -3.77 -18.12
C VAL A 173 12.88 -2.61 -19.11
N TRP A 174 11.63 -2.38 -19.50
CA TRP A 174 11.26 -1.40 -20.52
C TRP A 174 11.09 0.02 -20.00
N GLY A 175 10.81 0.18 -18.71
CA GLY A 175 10.69 1.48 -18.09
C GLY A 175 9.75 1.47 -16.89
N VAL A 176 9.36 2.67 -16.48
CA VAL A 176 8.45 2.90 -15.36
C VAL A 176 7.18 3.61 -15.82
N GLN A 177 6.09 3.42 -15.09
CA GLN A 177 4.80 4.07 -15.35
C GLN A 177 4.15 4.52 -14.03
N GLY A 178 3.57 5.72 -14.05
CA GLY A 178 2.75 6.26 -12.96
C GLY A 178 1.27 6.08 -13.29
N ASN A 179 0.50 5.55 -12.34
CA ASN A 179 -0.92 5.25 -12.48
C ASN A 179 -1.75 6.28 -11.71
N VAL A 180 -2.90 6.66 -12.27
CA VAL A 180 -3.88 7.55 -11.62
C VAL A 180 -5.24 6.88 -11.71
N TRP A 181 -5.65 6.23 -10.62
CA TRP A 181 -7.00 5.70 -10.46
C TRP A 181 -7.94 6.83 -10.02
N THR A 182 -9.17 6.87 -10.54
CA THR A 182 -10.01 8.07 -10.49
C THR A 182 -11.27 7.91 -9.62
N GLU A 183 -11.28 6.99 -8.66
CA GLU A 183 -12.41 6.76 -7.75
C GLU A 183 -12.78 8.02 -6.96
N TYR A 184 -11.76 8.78 -6.54
CA TYR A 184 -11.89 10.02 -5.74
C TYR A 184 -11.47 11.28 -6.52
N ILE A 185 -11.31 11.17 -7.84
CA ILE A 185 -10.79 12.25 -8.70
C ILE A 185 -11.87 12.68 -9.71
N PRO A 186 -12.83 13.54 -9.33
CA PRO A 186 -14.01 13.81 -10.14
C PRO A 186 -13.79 14.81 -11.27
N THR A 187 -12.66 15.54 -11.31
CA THR A 187 -12.41 16.57 -12.33
C THR A 187 -11.01 16.48 -12.93
N PRO A 188 -10.81 16.96 -14.17
CA PRO A 188 -9.48 17.06 -14.78
C PRO A 188 -8.48 17.85 -13.95
N GLU A 189 -8.91 18.94 -13.31
CA GLU A 189 -8.07 19.78 -12.46
C GLU A 189 -7.60 19.01 -11.21
N HIS A 190 -8.46 18.15 -10.64
CA HIS A 190 -8.04 17.26 -9.56
C HIS A 190 -7.05 16.20 -10.08
N ALA A 191 -7.22 15.69 -11.30
CA ALA A 191 -6.25 14.77 -11.88
C ALA A 191 -4.88 15.44 -12.09
N GLU A 192 -4.84 16.67 -12.61
CA GLU A 192 -3.62 17.48 -12.72
C GLU A 192 -2.95 17.69 -11.36
N TYR A 193 -3.74 17.96 -10.32
CA TYR A 193 -3.26 18.14 -8.95
C TYR A 193 -2.61 16.87 -8.42
N MET A 194 -3.20 15.71 -8.70
CA MET A 194 -2.65 14.41 -8.29
C MET A 194 -1.42 14.01 -9.13
N ILE A 195 -1.35 14.38 -10.40
CA ILE A 195 -0.24 14.03 -11.31
C ILE A 195 0.99 14.90 -11.04
N TYR A 196 0.83 16.22 -10.94
CA TYR A 196 1.94 17.17 -10.86
C TYR A 196 2.14 17.67 -9.43
N PRO A 197 3.38 17.62 -8.89
CA PRO A 197 4.65 17.40 -9.59
C PRO A 197 5.19 15.97 -9.60
N ARG A 198 4.47 14.97 -9.07
CA ARG A 198 4.99 13.58 -8.96
C ARG A 198 5.40 12.96 -10.29
N LEU A 199 4.73 13.31 -11.39
CA LEU A 199 5.14 12.90 -12.73
C LEU A 199 6.52 13.43 -13.12
N LEU A 200 6.92 14.63 -12.66
CA LEU A 200 8.26 15.17 -12.89
C LEU A 200 9.33 14.31 -12.20
N ALA A 201 9.06 13.85 -10.98
CA ALA A 201 9.96 12.96 -10.25
C ALA A 201 10.10 11.61 -10.97
N LEU A 202 8.97 11.02 -11.40
CA LEU A 202 9.00 9.75 -12.12
C LEU A 202 9.68 9.87 -13.49
N ALA A 203 9.53 11.01 -14.17
CA ALA A 203 10.25 11.29 -15.41
C ALA A 203 11.76 11.35 -15.19
N GLU A 204 12.23 11.96 -14.08
CA GLU A 204 13.66 11.96 -13.76
C GLU A 204 14.16 10.56 -13.38
N VAL A 205 13.36 9.76 -12.66
CA VAL A 205 13.63 8.34 -12.38
C VAL A 205 13.78 7.53 -13.67
N ALA A 206 12.94 7.79 -14.68
CA ALA A 206 12.96 7.07 -15.95
C ALA A 206 14.13 7.48 -16.87
N TRP A 207 14.59 8.73 -16.78
CA TRP A 207 15.46 9.34 -17.78
C TRP A 207 16.92 9.54 -17.32
N THR A 208 17.12 9.85 -16.04
CA THR A 208 18.43 10.27 -15.52
C THR A 208 19.18 9.10 -14.90
N ASN A 209 20.48 8.98 -15.23
CA ASN A 209 21.32 7.96 -14.62
C ASN A 209 21.32 8.08 -13.08
N PRO A 210 21.24 6.98 -12.31
CA PRO A 210 21.12 7.03 -10.85
C PRO A 210 22.20 7.87 -10.16
N GLU A 211 23.44 7.82 -10.65
CA GLU A 211 24.57 8.59 -10.11
C GLU A 211 24.42 10.12 -10.25
N GLN A 212 23.50 10.59 -11.09
CA GLN A 212 23.23 12.00 -11.35
C GLN A 212 21.98 12.51 -10.62
N LYS A 213 21.21 11.61 -9.99
CA LYS A 213 20.05 11.99 -9.19
C LYS A 213 20.53 12.75 -7.94
N ASP A 214 19.94 13.93 -7.72
CA ASP A 214 20.16 14.76 -6.55
C ASP A 214 18.84 15.40 -6.13
N TRP A 215 18.35 15.00 -4.95
CA TRP A 215 17.05 15.44 -4.45
C TRP A 215 16.96 16.96 -4.26
N LYS A 216 18.02 17.60 -3.75
CA LYS A 216 18.00 19.04 -3.46
C LYS A 216 17.94 19.84 -4.75
N ARG A 217 18.69 19.42 -5.77
CA ARG A 217 18.63 19.98 -7.12
C ARG A 217 17.24 19.78 -7.70
N PHE A 218 16.75 18.54 -7.73
CA PHE A 218 15.45 18.20 -8.30
C PHE A 218 14.32 18.99 -7.65
N HIS A 219 14.25 19.05 -6.31
CA HIS A 219 13.19 19.78 -5.60
C HIS A 219 13.20 21.27 -5.93
N ALA A 220 14.38 21.90 -5.99
CA ALA A 220 14.51 23.29 -6.38
C ALA A 220 14.05 23.56 -7.82
N GLU A 221 14.32 22.63 -8.75
CA GLU A 221 13.86 22.69 -10.14
C GLU A 221 12.35 22.44 -10.25
N ALA A 222 11.81 21.45 -9.54
CA ALA A 222 10.37 21.14 -9.50
C ALA A 222 9.56 22.35 -9.01
N LEU A 223 10.04 23.09 -8.00
CA LEU A 223 9.43 24.34 -7.55
C LEU A 223 9.37 25.44 -8.63
N GLN A 224 10.31 25.45 -9.58
CA GLN A 224 10.23 26.38 -10.72
C GLN A 224 9.31 25.83 -11.81
N GLU A 225 9.40 24.53 -12.12
CA GLU A 225 8.59 23.90 -13.16
C GLU A 225 7.09 23.98 -12.84
N ILE A 226 6.71 23.84 -11.57
CA ILE A 226 5.33 24.07 -11.11
C ILE A 226 4.83 25.47 -11.48
N LYS A 227 5.67 26.51 -11.39
CA LYS A 227 5.26 27.87 -11.79
C LYS A 227 5.04 27.96 -13.29
N VAL A 228 5.86 27.26 -14.09
CA VAL A 228 5.71 27.18 -15.54
C VAL A 228 4.40 26.46 -15.89
N LEU A 229 4.16 25.28 -15.31
CA LEU A 229 2.92 24.52 -15.49
C LEU A 229 1.67 25.34 -15.12
N ASN A 230 1.68 26.00 -13.97
CA ASN A 230 0.59 26.89 -13.56
C ASN A 230 0.40 28.07 -14.54
N SER A 231 1.48 28.63 -15.10
CA SER A 231 1.37 29.70 -16.11
C SER A 231 0.81 29.22 -17.46
N MET A 232 0.88 27.92 -17.73
CA MET A 232 0.28 27.26 -18.88
C MET A 232 -1.18 26.84 -18.62
N GLY A 233 -1.68 26.97 -17.39
CA GLY A 233 -3.05 26.65 -17.00
C GLY A 233 -3.26 25.27 -16.38
N TYR A 234 -2.19 24.54 -16.06
CA TYR A 234 -2.29 23.29 -15.29
C TYR A 234 -2.56 23.59 -13.80
N HIS A 235 -3.27 22.70 -13.11
CA HIS A 235 -3.59 22.79 -11.69
C HIS A 235 -2.69 21.87 -10.89
N THR A 236 -1.51 22.32 -10.49
CA THR A 236 -0.53 21.48 -9.78
C THR A 236 -0.74 21.48 -8.27
N PHE A 237 -0.22 20.46 -7.58
CA PHE A 237 -0.02 20.51 -6.12
C PHE A 237 0.88 21.70 -5.70
N ASP A 238 0.56 22.32 -4.56
CA ASP A 238 1.32 23.44 -3.99
C ASP A 238 2.57 22.96 -3.23
N LEU A 239 3.58 22.55 -4.00
CA LEU A 239 4.85 22.05 -3.46
C LEU A 239 5.56 23.07 -2.55
N GLN A 240 5.32 24.37 -2.73
CA GLN A 240 5.95 25.41 -1.90
C GLN A 240 5.49 25.34 -0.45
N ASN A 241 4.25 24.89 -0.21
CA ASN A 241 3.62 24.85 1.10
C ASN A 241 3.35 23.41 1.58
N GLU A 242 4.16 22.43 1.13
CA GLU A 242 4.05 21.05 1.58
C GLU A 242 4.24 20.92 3.10
N VAL A 243 3.40 20.12 3.75
CA VAL A 243 3.45 19.88 5.20
C VAL A 243 4.44 18.77 5.54
N GLY A 244 4.50 17.74 4.69
CA GLY A 244 5.34 16.57 4.87
C GLY A 244 4.76 15.52 5.82
N ASN A 245 5.63 14.64 6.29
CA ASN A 245 5.25 13.55 7.17
C ASN A 245 4.92 14.06 8.58
N ARG A 246 4.38 13.21 9.45
CA ARG A 246 4.14 13.56 10.86
C ARG A 246 5.43 14.06 11.50
N PRO A 247 5.47 15.25 12.13
CA PRO A 247 6.69 15.78 12.73
C PRO A 247 7.35 14.84 13.74
N VAL A 248 6.55 14.13 14.55
CA VAL A 248 7.03 13.12 15.51
C VAL A 248 7.74 11.94 14.84
N ALA A 249 7.38 11.62 13.58
CA ALA A 249 7.95 10.53 12.81
C ALA A 249 9.30 10.90 12.15
N LEU A 250 9.70 12.18 12.21
CA LEU A 250 10.94 12.70 11.61
C LEU A 250 12.14 12.68 12.58
N SER A 251 11.91 12.36 13.86
CA SER A 251 12.96 12.34 14.88
C SER A 251 12.84 11.12 15.77
N VAL A 252 13.95 10.70 16.36
CA VAL A 252 13.94 9.62 17.34
C VAL A 252 13.59 10.19 18.71
N ASP A 253 12.49 9.73 19.31
CA ASP A 253 12.10 10.07 20.68
C ASP A 253 13.01 9.34 21.67
N ASN A 254 13.40 10.02 22.75
CA ASN A 254 14.21 9.46 23.81
C ASN A 254 13.38 9.46 25.09
N HIS A 255 12.94 8.28 25.51
CA HIS A 255 12.12 8.05 26.69
C HIS A 255 12.58 6.76 27.40
N LEU A 256 12.08 6.52 28.61
CA LEU A 256 12.57 5.47 29.52
C LEU A 256 12.40 4.05 28.96
N ALA A 257 11.39 3.84 28.11
CA ALA A 257 11.11 2.57 27.46
C ALA A 257 11.98 2.31 26.21
N LYS A 258 12.74 3.28 25.71
CA LYS A 258 13.53 3.08 24.50
C LYS A 258 14.59 1.98 24.67
N GLY A 259 14.61 1.03 23.75
CA GLY A 259 15.48 -0.14 23.74
C GLY A 259 15.14 -1.18 24.82
N LYS A 260 14.03 -1.03 25.53
CA LYS A 260 13.60 -1.97 26.57
C LYS A 260 12.83 -3.13 25.98
N LYS A 261 12.84 -4.25 26.69
CA LYS A 261 12.16 -5.47 26.24
C LYS A 261 10.64 -5.29 26.36
N VAL A 262 9.93 -5.65 25.29
CA VAL A 262 8.48 -5.76 25.25
C VAL A 262 8.08 -7.22 25.44
N GLU A 263 7.18 -7.49 26.38
CA GLU A 263 6.46 -8.75 26.51
C GLU A 263 5.07 -8.59 25.89
N TYR A 264 4.76 -9.46 24.94
CA TYR A 264 3.49 -9.51 24.24
C TYR A 264 2.54 -10.50 24.92
N VAL A 265 1.69 -10.01 25.84
CA VAL A 265 0.63 -10.82 26.45
C VAL A 265 -0.39 -11.25 25.40
N ARG A 266 -0.65 -10.37 24.41
CA ARG A 266 -1.33 -10.70 23.16
C ARG A 266 -0.34 -10.52 22.00
N PRO A 267 -0.18 -11.51 21.12
CA PRO A 267 0.77 -11.41 20.00
C PRO A 267 0.29 -10.37 18.98
N TYR A 268 1.25 -9.70 18.33
CA TYR A 268 0.98 -8.92 17.13
C TYR A 268 0.75 -9.85 15.92
N SER A 269 0.25 -9.30 14.82
CA SER A 269 -0.02 -10.03 13.58
C SER A 269 1.24 -10.21 12.74
N ASP A 270 1.50 -11.44 12.27
CA ASP A 270 2.60 -11.73 11.33
C ASP A 270 2.47 -10.98 10.01
N SER A 271 1.26 -10.54 9.63
CA SER A 271 1.03 -9.73 8.43
C SER A 271 1.52 -8.29 8.59
N TYR A 272 1.64 -7.79 9.82
CA TYR A 272 2.01 -6.41 10.12
C TYR A 272 2.95 -6.33 11.34
N PRO A 273 4.17 -6.90 11.24
CA PRO A 273 5.09 -6.99 12.36
C PRO A 273 5.76 -5.66 12.71
N ALA A 274 5.75 -4.68 11.80
CA ALA A 274 6.57 -3.46 11.87
C ALA A 274 8.05 -3.81 12.13
N GLY A 275 8.70 -3.18 13.12
CA GLY A 275 10.03 -3.51 13.61
C GLY A 275 10.12 -4.76 14.50
N GLY A 276 9.14 -5.67 14.43
CA GLY A 276 9.07 -6.89 15.24
C GLY A 276 8.98 -6.59 16.74
N GLU A 277 9.70 -7.36 17.57
CA GLU A 277 9.67 -7.22 19.03
C GLU A 277 10.16 -5.85 19.55
N SER A 278 10.87 -5.09 18.72
CA SER A 278 11.40 -3.76 19.07
C SER A 278 10.47 -2.60 18.69
N ALA A 279 9.42 -2.86 17.92
CA ALA A 279 8.63 -1.83 17.24
C ALA A 279 8.05 -0.76 18.19
N LEU A 280 7.57 -1.18 19.36
CA LEU A 280 6.89 -0.28 20.31
C LEU A 280 7.85 0.46 21.25
N THR A 281 9.17 0.24 21.13
CA THR A 281 10.18 0.76 22.07
C THR A 281 11.46 1.20 21.36
N ASN A 282 11.44 1.47 20.06
CA ASN A 282 12.64 1.85 19.31
C ASN A 282 12.85 3.37 19.24
N GLY A 283 11.90 4.15 19.76
CA GLY A 283 11.84 5.60 19.71
C GLY A 283 11.37 6.15 18.36
N ILE A 284 10.80 5.32 17.48
CA ILE A 284 10.39 5.70 16.12
C ILE A 284 8.86 5.72 16.05
N HIS A 285 8.32 6.92 15.85
CA HIS A 285 6.88 7.13 15.67
C HIS A 285 6.44 6.83 14.25
N GLY A 286 5.21 6.33 14.11
CA GLY A 286 4.59 6.07 12.83
C GLY A 286 4.29 7.35 12.06
N GLY A 287 4.33 7.27 10.73
CA GLY A 287 3.91 8.33 9.80
C GLY A 287 2.41 8.30 9.52
N TRP A 288 2.01 8.79 8.35
CA TRP A 288 0.60 8.86 7.96
C TRP A 288 -0.02 7.52 7.51
N VAL A 289 0.78 6.48 7.24
CA VAL A 289 0.29 5.18 6.74
C VAL A 289 0.78 4.03 7.59
N TYR A 290 -0.08 3.03 7.82
CA TYR A 290 0.25 1.82 8.58
C TYR A 290 1.29 0.91 7.89
N THR A 291 1.54 1.11 6.59
CA THR A 291 2.49 0.32 5.80
C THR A 291 3.91 0.89 5.79
N ASP A 292 4.20 1.94 6.56
CA ASP A 292 5.54 2.53 6.68
C ASP A 292 6.52 1.70 7.54
N GLN A 293 6.12 0.50 7.94
CA GLN A 293 6.84 -0.45 8.81
C GLN A 293 7.06 0.02 10.25
N ARG A 294 6.34 1.06 10.69
CA ARG A 294 6.43 1.62 12.05
C ARG A 294 5.18 1.31 12.88
N TRP A 295 4.05 1.08 12.23
CA TRP A 295 2.81 0.69 12.88
C TRP A 295 2.69 -0.83 13.02
N GLN A 296 2.66 -1.32 14.25
CA GLN A 296 2.49 -2.74 14.55
C GLN A 296 1.00 -3.11 14.63
N GLY A 297 0.61 -4.15 13.90
CA GLY A 297 -0.78 -4.58 13.77
C GLY A 297 -1.18 -5.64 14.80
N PHE A 298 -2.38 -5.51 15.37
CA PHE A 298 -2.99 -6.48 16.28
C PHE A 298 -4.38 -6.85 15.78
N LEU A 299 -4.75 -8.13 15.92
CA LEU A 299 -6.04 -8.68 15.51
C LEU A 299 -6.73 -9.40 16.67
N GLY A 300 -8.05 -9.59 16.57
CA GLY A 300 -8.81 -10.44 17.48
C GLY A 300 -9.13 -9.75 18.80
N LYS A 301 -8.27 -9.89 19.83
CA LYS A 301 -8.52 -9.32 21.16
C LYS A 301 -7.92 -7.91 21.34
N GLY A 302 -7.07 -7.45 20.43
CA GLY A 302 -6.38 -6.16 20.52
C GLY A 302 -4.99 -6.26 21.17
N ALA A 303 -4.40 -5.13 21.53
CA ALA A 303 -3.04 -5.06 22.05
C ALA A 303 -3.00 -5.24 23.58
N ASP A 304 -2.03 -6.00 24.08
CA ASP A 304 -1.75 -6.15 25.50
C ASP A 304 -0.25 -6.41 25.65
N VAL A 305 0.48 -5.37 26.02
CA VAL A 305 1.95 -5.39 26.05
C VAL A 305 2.48 -4.84 27.37
N ILE A 306 3.59 -5.39 27.82
CA ILE A 306 4.30 -5.01 29.04
C ILE A 306 5.72 -4.61 28.65
N VAL A 307 6.21 -3.48 29.17
CA VAL A 307 7.61 -3.07 29.04
C VAL A 307 8.31 -3.17 30.39
N ASP A 308 9.42 -3.89 30.44
CA ASP A 308 10.31 -3.94 31.62
C ASP A 308 11.33 -2.80 31.53
N LEU A 309 11.20 -1.77 32.38
CA LEU A 309 12.14 -0.66 32.47
C LEU A 309 13.45 -1.03 33.21
N GLU A 310 13.63 -2.32 33.55
CA GLU A 310 14.75 -2.97 34.24
C GLU A 310 14.90 -2.61 35.73
N LYS A 311 14.48 -1.41 36.13
CA LYS A 311 14.47 -0.94 37.51
C LYS A 311 13.24 -0.08 37.80
N SER A 312 12.83 -0.09 39.07
CA SER A 312 11.85 0.88 39.57
C SER A 312 12.39 2.29 39.40
N GLN A 313 11.61 3.17 38.80
CA GLN A 313 11.99 4.56 38.57
C GLN A 313 10.76 5.46 38.46
N PRO A 314 10.92 6.79 38.66
CA PRO A 314 9.83 7.74 38.51
C PRO A 314 9.28 7.77 37.08
N ILE A 315 7.96 7.84 36.97
CA ILE A 315 7.23 7.99 35.70
C ILE A 315 6.22 9.12 35.87
N GLN A 316 6.20 10.03 34.91
CA GLN A 316 5.33 11.20 34.85
C GLN A 316 4.34 11.13 33.70
N GLN A 317 4.68 10.39 32.64
CA GLN A 317 3.82 10.25 31.47
C GLN A 317 3.92 8.85 30.85
N LEU A 318 2.77 8.35 30.43
CA LEU A 318 2.62 7.20 29.54
C LEU A 318 1.79 7.65 28.34
N SER A 319 2.21 7.34 27.12
CA SER A 319 1.39 7.61 25.94
C SER A 319 1.65 6.62 24.82
N ILE A 320 0.64 6.39 24.00
CA ILE A 320 0.71 5.55 22.81
C ILE A 320 -0.30 6.04 21.77
N ASP A 321 0.03 5.95 20.48
CA ASP A 321 -0.89 6.31 19.41
C ASP A 321 -1.59 5.07 18.84
N PHE A 322 -2.83 5.27 18.39
CA PHE A 322 -3.55 4.35 17.52
C PHE A 322 -4.11 5.10 16.33
N MET A 323 -4.37 4.39 15.23
CA MET A 323 -5.02 4.97 14.05
C MET A 323 -6.37 4.35 13.72
N GLN A 324 -7.21 5.11 13.02
CA GLN A 324 -8.41 4.65 12.32
C GLN A 324 -8.37 5.09 10.86
N LEU A 325 -8.62 4.12 9.98
CA LEU A 325 -8.82 4.28 8.55
C LEU A 325 -9.79 3.18 8.12
N ARG A 326 -11.05 3.54 7.88
CA ARG A 326 -12.14 2.57 7.73
C ARG A 326 -12.03 1.69 6.49
N GLY A 327 -11.57 2.25 5.37
CA GLY A 327 -11.41 1.53 4.08
C GLY A 327 -10.69 0.17 4.22
N PRO A 328 -9.45 0.12 4.76
CA PRO A 328 -8.71 -1.11 5.02
C PRO A 328 -9.12 -1.86 6.31
N GLY A 329 -10.19 -1.46 6.99
CA GLY A 329 -10.65 -2.12 8.22
C GLY A 329 -9.75 -1.89 9.44
N VAL A 330 -9.18 -0.69 9.55
CA VAL A 330 -8.34 -0.25 10.67
C VAL A 330 -9.15 0.67 11.59
N PHE A 331 -9.22 0.34 12.87
CA PHE A 331 -10.05 1.06 13.83
C PHE A 331 -9.27 1.44 15.09
N LEU A 332 -9.69 2.53 15.72
CA LEU A 332 -9.24 2.84 17.08
C LEU A 332 -9.73 1.77 18.07
N PRO A 333 -8.98 1.51 19.15
CA PRO A 333 -9.44 0.62 20.22
C PRO A 333 -10.73 1.16 20.85
N GLN A 334 -11.57 0.29 21.42
CA GLN A 334 -12.72 0.74 22.23
C GLN A 334 -12.25 1.55 23.44
N LYS A 335 -11.18 1.08 24.07
CA LYS A 335 -10.56 1.72 25.23
C LYS A 335 -9.09 1.34 25.34
N VAL A 336 -8.30 2.22 25.94
CA VAL A 336 -6.89 1.99 26.29
C VAL A 336 -6.73 2.15 27.81
N SER A 337 -6.08 1.19 28.45
CA SER A 337 -5.79 1.19 29.88
C SER A 337 -4.29 1.15 30.14
N PHE A 338 -3.80 2.04 31.00
CA PHE A 338 -2.42 2.08 31.45
C PHE A 338 -2.31 1.50 32.86
N LEU A 339 -1.40 0.56 33.06
CA LEU A 339 -1.13 -0.07 34.34
C LEU A 339 0.35 -0.09 34.65
N ILE A 340 0.68 -0.17 35.93
CA ILE A 340 2.07 -0.26 36.41
C ILE A 340 2.25 -1.38 37.42
N SER A 341 3.49 -1.88 37.53
CA SER A 341 3.87 -2.88 38.52
C SER A 341 5.34 -2.73 38.93
N ASN A 342 5.68 -3.19 40.13
CA ASN A 342 7.07 -3.34 40.58
C ASN A 342 7.55 -4.80 40.61
N ASP A 343 6.64 -5.77 40.63
CA ASP A 343 6.95 -7.20 40.72
C ASP A 343 6.66 -7.97 39.42
N GLY A 344 6.04 -7.31 38.43
CA GLY A 344 5.64 -7.89 37.16
C GLY A 344 4.42 -8.82 37.24
N LYS A 345 3.79 -8.93 38.42
CA LYS A 345 2.67 -9.86 38.69
C LYS A 345 1.39 -9.11 39.04
N GLU A 346 1.48 -8.20 40.01
CA GLU A 346 0.35 -7.38 40.44
C GLU A 346 0.42 -6.01 39.76
N TYR A 347 -0.63 -5.67 39.02
CA TYR A 347 -0.71 -4.43 38.25
C TYR A 347 -1.74 -3.48 38.86
N THR A 348 -1.34 -2.22 39.06
CA THR A 348 -2.21 -1.14 39.49
C THR A 348 -2.66 -0.33 38.27
N LEU A 349 -3.97 -0.16 38.10
CA LEU A 349 -4.55 0.66 37.03
C LEU A 349 -4.32 2.15 37.32
N LEU A 350 -3.74 2.87 36.36
CA LEU A 350 -3.57 4.33 36.42
C LEU A 350 -4.73 5.07 35.77
N LYS A 351 -5.13 4.66 34.56
CA LYS A 351 -6.17 5.33 33.77
C LYS A 351 -6.72 4.39 32.72
N THR A 352 -8.02 4.51 32.45
CA THR A 352 -8.68 3.96 31.26
C THR A 352 -9.29 5.11 30.48
N ILE A 353 -9.06 5.11 29.16
CA ILE A 353 -9.58 6.11 28.23
C ILE A 353 -10.46 5.37 27.23
N THR A 354 -11.72 5.77 27.12
CA THR A 354 -12.67 5.22 26.15
C THR A 354 -12.68 6.09 24.90
N THR A 355 -12.64 5.47 23.74
CA THR A 355 -12.71 6.17 22.45
C THR A 355 -14.12 6.69 22.20
N THR A 356 -14.22 7.95 21.81
CA THR A 356 -15.48 8.61 21.47
C THR A 356 -15.66 8.82 19.97
N LEU A 357 -14.59 8.63 19.17
CA LEU A 357 -14.66 8.73 17.71
C LEU A 357 -15.55 7.59 17.17
N PRO A 358 -16.56 7.89 16.32
CA PRO A 358 -17.38 6.87 15.70
C PRO A 358 -16.58 5.96 14.78
N ILE A 359 -16.90 4.66 14.76
CA ILE A 359 -16.31 3.69 13.82
C ILE A 359 -16.69 3.97 12.36
N THR A 360 -17.72 4.79 12.14
CA THR A 360 -18.18 5.22 10.82
C THR A 360 -17.36 6.37 10.26
N ASP A 361 -16.49 7.00 11.06
CA ASP A 361 -15.63 8.08 10.59
C ASP A 361 -14.61 7.53 9.58
N GLU A 362 -14.67 8.06 8.37
CA GLU A 362 -13.87 7.64 7.22
C GLU A 362 -12.55 8.42 7.13
N GLN A 363 -12.40 9.53 7.87
CA GLN A 363 -11.16 10.31 7.86
C GLN A 363 -10.06 9.58 8.61
N LEU A 364 -8.86 9.57 8.00
CA LEU A 364 -7.66 9.14 8.69
C LEU A 364 -7.51 9.92 10.00
N THR A 365 -7.52 9.18 11.09
CA THR A 365 -7.36 9.73 12.42
C THR A 365 -6.29 8.97 13.16
N ILE A 366 -5.31 9.70 13.70
CA ILE A 366 -4.35 9.18 14.66
C ILE A 366 -4.68 9.84 16.00
N GLN A 367 -4.92 9.01 17.01
CA GLN A 367 -5.29 9.45 18.34
C GLN A 367 -4.25 8.97 19.35
N THR A 368 -3.69 9.94 20.09
CA THR A 368 -2.86 9.67 21.26
C THR A 368 -3.74 9.35 22.45
N TYR A 369 -3.40 8.27 23.14
CA TYR A 369 -3.94 7.91 24.45
C TYR A 369 -2.85 8.16 25.47
N ASP A 370 -3.14 8.95 26.51
CA ASP A 370 -2.11 9.37 27.45
C ASP A 370 -2.59 9.35 28.91
N TRP A 371 -1.64 9.13 29.80
CA TRP A 371 -1.75 9.41 31.21
C TRP A 371 -0.59 10.31 31.63
N THR A 372 -0.91 11.35 32.41
CA THR A 372 0.06 12.23 33.07
C THR A 372 -0.17 12.20 34.58
N GLY A 373 0.90 12.11 35.36
CA GLY A 373 0.82 12.08 36.82
C GLY A 373 2.19 11.94 37.46
N SER A 374 2.26 11.24 38.57
CA SER A 374 3.52 10.88 39.23
C SER A 374 3.36 9.51 39.88
N CYS A 375 4.16 8.55 39.44
CA CYS A 375 4.24 7.22 40.05
C CYS A 375 5.68 6.70 40.00
N GLU A 376 5.93 5.56 40.65
CA GLU A 376 7.20 4.84 40.58
C GLU A 376 6.92 3.39 40.24
N ALA A 377 7.54 2.89 39.16
CA ALA A 377 7.33 1.53 38.70
C ALA A 377 8.53 0.98 37.94
N ARG A 378 8.65 -0.34 37.88
CA ARG A 378 9.57 -1.06 36.98
C ARG A 378 8.89 -1.49 35.69
N TYR A 379 7.66 -1.97 35.77
CA TYR A 379 6.90 -2.47 34.63
C TYR A 379 5.78 -1.51 34.29
N VAL A 380 5.63 -1.21 33.01
CA VAL A 380 4.48 -0.48 32.47
C VAL A 380 3.72 -1.39 31.52
N ARG A 381 2.40 -1.35 31.55
CA ARG A 381 1.53 -2.18 30.71
C ARG A 381 0.49 -1.30 30.05
N VAL A 382 0.25 -1.57 28.78
CA VAL A 382 -0.86 -0.98 28.03
C VAL A 382 -1.77 -2.07 27.49
N GLN A 383 -3.07 -1.90 27.72
CA GLN A 383 -4.11 -2.80 27.22
C GLN A 383 -5.07 -1.99 26.35
N ALA A 384 -5.17 -2.35 25.08
CA ALA A 384 -6.08 -1.76 24.12
C ALA A 384 -7.05 -2.82 23.59
N ASP A 385 -8.32 -2.69 23.96
CA ASP A 385 -9.34 -3.65 23.55
C ASP A 385 -9.94 -3.26 22.20
N ILE A 386 -10.12 -4.22 21.30
CA ILE A 386 -10.80 -4.01 20.01
C ILE A 386 -12.24 -3.55 20.23
N ASN A 387 -12.72 -2.69 19.32
CA ASN A 387 -14.13 -2.36 19.27
C ASN A 387 -14.94 -3.57 18.75
N PRO A 388 -15.84 -4.16 19.56
CA PRO A 388 -16.58 -5.36 19.17
C PRO A 388 -17.57 -5.12 18.01
N GLU A 389 -17.96 -3.87 17.77
CA GLU A 389 -18.87 -3.51 16.67
C GLU A 389 -18.14 -3.42 15.33
N ALA A 390 -16.87 -3.01 15.34
CA ALA A 390 -16.06 -2.87 14.13
C ALA A 390 -15.27 -4.15 13.81
N GLY A 391 -14.63 -4.77 14.81
CA GLY A 391 -13.60 -5.77 14.59
C GLY A 391 -12.37 -5.17 13.91
N GLY A 392 -11.68 -5.96 13.07
CA GLY A 392 -10.55 -5.47 12.28
C GLY A 392 -9.23 -5.32 13.03
N PHE A 393 -8.30 -4.60 12.42
CA PHE A 393 -6.96 -4.37 12.96
C PHE A 393 -6.91 -3.16 13.89
N LEU A 394 -6.14 -3.29 14.98
CA LEU A 394 -5.57 -2.14 15.68
C LEU A 394 -4.14 -1.94 15.19
N PHE A 395 -3.78 -0.71 14.89
CA PHE A 395 -2.40 -0.33 14.61
C PHE A 395 -1.92 0.65 15.66
N THR A 396 -0.75 0.38 16.21
CA THR A 396 -0.11 1.21 17.23
C THR A 396 1.39 1.27 16.99
N ASP A 397 2.02 2.33 17.47
CA ASP A 397 3.45 2.60 17.32
C ASP A 397 4.11 2.73 18.70
N GLU A 398 4.95 3.75 18.91
CA GLU A 398 5.82 3.88 20.06
C GLU A 398 5.07 3.98 21.40
N PHE A 399 5.39 3.11 22.37
CA PHE A 399 4.94 3.22 23.75
C PHE A 399 5.90 4.12 24.54
N VAL A 400 5.55 5.40 24.63
CA VAL A 400 6.35 6.44 25.27
C VAL A 400 6.18 6.42 26.79
N VAL A 401 7.30 6.50 27.50
CA VAL A 401 7.38 6.51 28.99
C VAL A 401 8.34 7.60 29.45
N LYS A 402 7.84 8.69 30.03
CA LYS A 402 8.67 9.82 30.49
C LYS A 402 8.63 9.99 31.99
#